data_AF-A0A1V5G4U8-F1
#
_entry.id   AF-A0A1V5G4U8-F1
#
_cell.length_a   1.000
_cell.length_b   1.000
_cell.length_c   1.000
_cell.angle_alpha   90.00
_cell.angle_beta   90.00
_cell.angle_gamma   90.00
#
_symmetry.space_group_name_H-M   'P 1'
#
loop_
_entity.id
_entity.type
_entity.pdbx_description
1 polymer ?
#
loop_
_entity_poly.entity_id
_entity_poly.type
_entity_poly.pdbx_seq_one_letter_code
_entity_poly.pdbx_strand_id
1 'polypeptide(L)' 'MAIIEGRLDGEITTEEYGNNGFGYDSIFAVNGKTYAEMKAIEKNRLSHRAIAIKAIIPVLQKIINT' A
#
# COMPACT_ATOMS: atom_id res chain seq x y z
N MET A 1 -4.57 6.48 -22.77
CA MET A 1 -5.02 6.06 -21.42
C MET A 1 -3.79 5.60 -20.65
N ALA A 2 -3.54 6.13 -19.45
CA ALA A 2 -2.42 5.69 -18.62
C ALA A 2 -2.90 4.65 -17.60
N ILE A 3 -2.21 3.51 -17.50
CA ILE A 3 -2.44 2.47 -16.49
C ILE A 3 -1.14 2.35 -15.68
N ILE A 4 -1.24 2.42 -14.36
CA ILE A 4 -0.10 2.32 -13.43
C ILE A 4 -0.45 1.29 -12.36
N GLU A 5 0.48 0.39 -12.08
CA GLU A 5 0.37 -0.60 -11.02
C GLU A 5 1.29 -0.22 -9.86
N GLY A 6 0.80 -0.43 -8.65
CA GLY A 6 1.64 -0.48 -7.45
C GLY A 6 1.52 -1.87 -6.86
N ARG A 7 2.66 -2.50 -6.62
CA ARG A 7 2.76 -3.83 -6.03
C ARG A 7 3.59 -3.74 -4.76
N LEU A 8 3.23 -4.55 -3.78
CA LEU A 8 4.07 -4.77 -2.61
C LEU A 8 4.01 -6.25 -2.28
N ASP A 9 5.18 -6.88 -2.25
CA ASP A 9 5.33 -8.27 -1.85
C ASP A 9 5.35 -8.39 -0.32
N GLY A 10 4.82 -9.50 0.17
CA GLY A 10 4.67 -9.79 1.58
C GLY A 10 4.31 -11.26 1.79
N GLU A 11 3.97 -11.59 3.02
CA GLU A 11 3.66 -12.94 3.47
C GLU A 11 2.27 -12.99 4.09
N ILE A 12 1.62 -14.16 4.04
CA ILE A 12 0.36 -14.39 4.74
C ILE A 12 0.68 -15.08 6.06
N THR A 13 0.26 -14.48 7.17
CA THR A 13 0.44 -15.06 8.50
C THR A 13 -0.55 -16.20 8.77
N THR A 14 -0.23 -17.07 9.72
CA THR A 14 -1.11 -18.18 10.12
C THR A 14 -2.23 -17.76 11.06
N GLU A 15 -2.13 -16.57 11.66
CA GLU A 15 -3.09 -15.97 12.58
C GLU A 15 -3.22 -14.47 12.30
N GLU A 16 -4.28 -13.85 12.81
CA GLU A 16 -4.50 -12.41 12.69
C GLU A 16 -3.69 -11.62 13.74
N TYR A 17 -3.04 -10.54 13.31
CA TYR A 17 -2.34 -9.60 14.19
C TYR A 17 -2.79 -8.17 13.93
N GLY A 18 -2.88 -7.37 15.00
CA GLY A 18 -3.27 -5.96 14.92
C GLY A 18 -4.77 -5.71 14.73
N ASN A 19 -5.20 -4.47 14.95
CA ASN A 19 -6.61 -4.07 14.93
C ASN A 19 -6.88 -2.85 14.03
N ASN A 20 -5.87 -2.37 13.29
CA ASN A 20 -6.02 -1.22 12.40
C ASN A 20 -6.37 -1.68 10.98
N GLY A 21 -6.81 -0.73 10.15
CA GLY A 21 -7.00 -1.01 8.73
C GLY A 21 -8.29 -1.78 8.43
N PHE A 22 -8.28 -2.59 7.38
CA PHE A 22 -9.46 -3.31 6.87
C PHE A 22 -9.07 -4.51 5.99
N GLY A 23 -10.01 -5.43 5.76
CA GLY A 23 -9.82 -6.57 4.85
C GLY A 23 -8.69 -7.48 5.32
N TYR A 24 -7.79 -7.86 4.41
CA TYR A 24 -6.67 -8.77 4.70
C TYR A 24 -5.51 -8.14 5.47
N ASP A 25 -5.65 -6.89 5.93
CA ASP A 25 -4.58 -6.18 6.63
C ASP A 25 -4.08 -6.94 7.88
N SER A 26 -4.95 -7.67 8.58
CA SER A 26 -4.60 -8.44 9.78
C SER A 26 -3.80 -9.70 9.51
N ILE A 27 -3.71 -10.15 8.26
CA ILE A 27 -2.92 -11.33 7.87
C ILE A 27 -1.84 -11.06 6.83
N PHE A 28 -1.86 -9.90 6.18
CA PHE A 28 -0.87 -9.53 5.17
C PHE A 28 0.32 -8.83 5.83
N ALA A 29 1.45 -9.55 5.95
CA ALA A 29 2.66 -9.10 6.59
C ALA A 29 3.72 -8.60 5.62
N VAL A 30 4.39 -7.51 6.00
CA VAL A 30 5.53 -6.93 5.29
C VAL A 30 6.62 -6.67 6.32
N ASN A 31 7.81 -7.22 6.08
CA ASN A 31 8.95 -7.13 7.01
C ASN A 31 8.59 -7.57 8.45
N GLY A 32 7.83 -8.66 8.57
CA GLY A 32 7.44 -9.25 9.86
C GLY A 32 6.35 -8.50 10.63
N LYS A 33 5.67 -7.53 10.03
CA LYS A 33 4.49 -6.87 10.62
C LYS A 33 3.31 -6.88 9.67
N THR A 34 2.15 -7.24 10.18
CA THR A 34 0.89 -7.13 9.45
C THR A 34 0.54 -5.66 9.22
N TYR A 35 -0.24 -5.39 8.18
CA TYR A 35 -0.75 -4.04 7.92
C TYR A 35 -1.64 -3.51 9.05
N ALA A 36 -2.35 -4.39 9.76
CA ALA A 36 -3.20 -4.00 10.88
C ALA A 36 -2.40 -3.66 12.14
N GLU A 37 -1.15 -4.09 12.26
CA GLU A 37 -0.22 -3.63 13.30
C GLU A 37 0.38 -2.25 13.00
N MET A 38 0.39 -1.83 11.73
CA MET A 38 0.94 -0.54 11.32
C MET A 38 -0.01 0.60 11.63
N LYS A 39 0.54 1.76 12.00
CA LYS A 39 -0.24 3.00 12.05
C LYS A 39 -0.65 3.39 10.64
N ALA A 40 -1.79 4.06 10.48
CA ALA A 40 -2.27 4.53 9.18
C ALA A 40 -1.22 5.34 8.40
N ILE A 41 -0.43 6.16 9.10
CA ILE A 41 0.64 6.98 8.49
C ILE A 41 1.78 6.12 7.92
N GLU A 42 2.10 5.00 8.54
CA GLU A 42 3.13 4.06 8.11
C GLU A 42 2.65 3.28 6.88
N LYS A 43 1.44 2.70 6.98
CA LYS A 43 0.79 2.01 5.86
C LYS A 43 0.64 2.91 4.62
N ASN A 44 0.26 4.18 4.81
CA ASN A 44 0.10 5.13 3.72
C ASN A 44 1.42 5.54 3.05
N ARG A 45 2.58 5.26 3.64
CA ARG A 45 3.89 5.53 3.01
C ARG A 45 4.38 4.38 2.13
N LEU A 46 4.00 3.14 2.45
CA LEU A 46 4.58 1.93 1.86
C LEU A 46 3.59 1.05 1.08
N SER A 47 2.27 1.22 1.25
CA SER A 47 1.29 0.31 0.63
C SER A 47 1.33 0.30 -0.90
N HIS A 48 0.85 -0.79 -1.50
CA HIS A 48 0.67 -0.91 -2.96
C HIS A 48 -0.06 0.30 -3.56
N ARG A 49 -1.09 0.82 -2.87
CA ARG A 49 -1.79 2.07 -3.25
C ARG A 49 -0.85 3.27 -3.24
N ALA A 50 -0.05 3.43 -2.19
CA ALA A 50 0.90 4.54 -2.09
C ALA A 50 1.95 4.49 -3.21
N ILE A 51 2.42 3.29 -3.56
CA ILE A 51 3.35 3.06 -4.67
C ILE A 51 2.70 3.46 -6.00
N ALA A 52 1.48 2.99 -6.28
CA ALA A 52 0.75 3.34 -7.50
C ALA A 52 0.52 4.85 -7.63
N ILE A 53 0.11 5.51 -6.54
CA ILE A 53 -0.13 6.96 -6.52
C ILE A 53 1.17 7.74 -6.75
N LYS A 54 2.28 7.34 -6.11
CA LYS A 54 3.58 7.97 -6.36
C LYS A 54 4.00 7.83 -7.83
N ALA A 55 3.74 6.68 -8.43
CA ALA A 55 4.09 6.42 -9.83
C ALA A 55 3.21 7.17 -10.84
N ILE A 56 1.94 7.46 -10.53
CA ILE A 56 1.05 8.20 -11.44
C ILE A 56 1.22 9.73 -11.36
N ILE A 57 1.72 10.28 -10.24
CA ILE A 57 1.90 11.73 -10.06
C ILE A 57 2.65 12.42 -11.22
N PRO A 58 3.81 11.93 -11.69
CA PRO A 58 4.52 12.56 -12.81
C PRO A 58 3.72 12.54 -14.12
N VAL A 59 2.87 11.52 -14.33
CA VAL A 59 1.99 11.44 -15.51
C VAL A 59 0.89 12.50 -15.41
N LEU A 60 0.27 12.63 -14.24
CA LEU A 60 -0.76 13.66 -14.00
C LEU A 60 -0.19 15.07 -14.15
N GLN A 61 1.00 15.33 -13.63
CA GLN A 61 1.66 16.63 -13.77
C GLN A 61 1.90 17.00 -15.24
N LYS A 62 2.30 16.03 -16.08
CA LYS A 62 2.41 16.26 -17.53
C LYS A 62 1.06 16.60 -18.15
N ILE A 63 0.01 15.87 -17.81
CA ILE A 63 -1.33 16.09 -18.37
C ILE A 63 -1.91 17.45 -17.94
N ILE A 64 -1.74 17.83 -16.67
CA ILE A 64 -2.32 19.06 -16.11
C ILE A 64 -1.56 20.31 -16.57
N ASN A 65 -0.24 20.21 -16.78
CA ASN A 65 0.60 21.33 -17.22
C ASN A 65 0.72 21.45 -18.74
N THR A 66 -0.09 20.71 -19.51
CA THR A 66 -0.25 20.87 -20.97
C THR A 66 -1.46 21.74 -21.24
#